data_AF-A0A8S4FUG3-F1
#
_entry.id   AF-A0A8S4FUG3-F1
#
_cell.length_a   1.000
_cell.length_b   1.000
_cell.length_c   1.000
_cell.angle_alpha   90.00
_cell.angle_beta   90.00
_cell.angle_gamma   90.00
#
_symmetry.space_group_name_H-M   'P 1'
#
loop_
_entity.id
_entity.type
_entity.pdbx_description
1 polymer ?
#
loop_
_entity_poly.entity_id
_entity_poly.type
_entity_poly.pdbx_seq_one_letter_code
_entity_poly.pdbx_strand_id
1 'polypeptide(L)'
;MFVKTGRAIERVCVGAAAGDSGGMVPAARALLAAVTRVLLLADMVVVRQLLLAKDKVARTLDRLESVSNFAEFVRAFTEFGGGMVELARLTAERRADLRDERRRAQVAAARNVLERSTLMLLTSSKV
;
A
#
# COMPACT_ATOMS: atom_id res chain seq x y z
N MET A 1 18.64 -6.38 12.01
CA MET A 1 19.47 -5.92 10.86
C MET A 1 19.75 -4.42 10.93
N PHE A 2 18.75 -3.55 11.16
CA PHE A 2 18.90 -2.09 11.25
C PHE A 2 19.91 -1.58 12.30
N VAL A 3 19.99 -2.20 13.48
CA VAL A 3 20.90 -1.78 14.58
C VAL A 3 22.38 -2.00 14.24
N LYS A 4 22.72 -3.05 13.47
CA LYS A 4 24.11 -3.31 13.05
C LYS A 4 24.58 -2.28 12.02
N THR A 5 23.70 -1.84 11.14
CA THR A 5 24.00 -0.80 10.15
C THR A 5 24.11 0.59 10.80
N GLY A 6 23.27 0.90 11.80
CA GLY A 6 23.34 2.14 12.57
C GLY A 6 24.69 2.34 13.27
N ARG A 7 25.21 1.31 13.96
CA ARG A 7 26.53 1.36 14.62
C ARG A 7 27.70 1.52 13.64
N ALA A 8 27.58 1.03 12.42
CA ALA A 8 28.59 1.20 11.39
C ALA A 8 28.63 2.66 10.88
N ILE A 9 27.48 3.30 10.76
CA ILE A 9 27.37 4.72 10.36
C ILE A 9 27.89 5.63 11.48
N GLU A 10 27.56 5.33 12.73
CA GLU A 10 28.00 6.08 13.92
C GLU A 10 29.54 6.07 14.06
N ARG A 11 30.19 4.93 13.81
CA ARG A 11 31.66 4.83 13.81
C ARG A 11 32.33 5.60 12.67
N VAL A 12 31.70 5.68 11.51
CA VAL A 12 32.26 6.42 10.36
C VAL A 12 32.13 7.92 10.56
N CYS A 13 31.05 8.40 11.19
CA CYS A 13 30.91 9.80 11.58
C CYS A 13 31.95 10.23 12.64
N VAL A 14 32.30 9.34 13.58
CA VAL A 14 33.35 9.61 14.59
C VAL A 14 34.74 9.67 13.96
N GLY A 15 35.02 8.88 12.91
CA GLY A 15 36.30 8.94 12.18
C GLY A 15 36.48 10.19 11.30
N ALA A 16 35.39 10.74 10.77
CA ALA A 16 35.42 11.95 9.94
C ALA A 16 35.79 13.22 10.72
N ALA A 17 35.61 13.24 12.05
CA ALA A 17 36.01 14.35 12.91
C ALA A 17 37.54 14.43 13.12
N ALA A 18 38.30 13.40 12.76
CA ALA A 18 39.74 13.31 12.99
C ALA A 18 40.63 13.78 11.81
N GLY A 19 40.06 14.47 10.80
CA GLY A 19 40.84 15.16 9.76
C GLY A 19 41.13 14.38 8.48
N ASP A 20 40.53 13.19 8.28
CA ASP A 20 40.73 12.41 7.05
C ASP A 20 39.57 12.60 6.06
N SER A 21 39.72 13.53 5.11
CA SER A 21 38.70 13.84 4.09
C SER A 21 38.45 12.68 3.12
N GLY A 22 39.29 11.63 3.12
CA GLY A 22 39.13 10.43 2.30
C GLY A 22 37.96 9.54 2.71
N GLY A 23 37.49 9.63 3.97
CA GLY A 23 36.40 8.81 4.50
C GLY A 23 34.98 9.34 4.22
N MET A 24 34.84 10.62 3.86
CA MET A 24 33.53 11.28 3.74
C MET A 24 32.70 10.75 2.57
N VAL A 25 33.32 10.53 1.40
CA VAL A 25 32.61 10.03 0.21
C VAL A 25 32.10 8.59 0.42
N PRO A 26 32.91 7.63 0.93
CA PRO A 26 32.42 6.31 1.31
C PRO A 26 31.31 6.35 2.37
N ALA A 27 31.43 7.24 3.37
CA ALA A 27 30.41 7.43 4.41
C ALA A 27 29.06 7.87 3.84
N ALA A 28 29.10 8.92 3.01
CA ALA A 28 27.92 9.46 2.34
C ALA A 28 27.27 8.41 1.43
N ARG A 29 28.08 7.64 0.67
CA ARG A 29 27.57 6.54 -0.17
C ARG A 29 26.91 5.44 0.67
N ALA A 30 27.50 5.05 1.80
CA ALA A 30 26.92 4.07 2.70
C ALA A 30 25.60 4.55 3.31
N LEU A 31 25.52 5.82 3.69
CA LEU A 31 24.29 6.45 4.19
C LEU A 31 23.20 6.45 3.11
N LEU A 32 23.51 6.92 1.89
CA LEU A 32 22.57 6.91 0.77
C LEU A 32 22.04 5.50 0.49
N ALA A 33 22.93 4.49 0.45
CA ALA A 33 22.52 3.10 0.25
C ALA A 33 21.59 2.58 1.36
N ALA A 34 21.85 2.95 2.62
CA ALA A 34 20.99 2.59 3.74
C ALA A 34 19.63 3.28 3.64
N VAL A 35 19.59 4.57 3.33
CA VAL A 35 18.36 5.35 3.14
C VAL A 35 17.55 4.78 1.97
N THR A 36 18.16 4.49 0.83
CA THR A 36 17.47 3.87 -0.31
C THR A 36 16.84 2.53 0.07
N ARG A 37 17.53 1.68 0.84
CA ARG A 37 16.96 0.41 1.31
C ARG A 37 15.73 0.62 2.19
N VAL A 38 15.77 1.61 3.09
CA VAL A 38 14.62 1.95 3.95
C VAL A 38 13.45 2.47 3.12
N LEU A 39 13.69 3.37 2.16
CA LEU A 39 12.66 3.92 1.29
C LEU A 39 12.01 2.82 0.42
N LEU A 40 12.80 1.87 -0.10
CA LEU A 40 12.28 0.71 -0.83
C LEU A 40 11.46 -0.23 0.05
N LEU A 41 11.90 -0.46 1.29
CA LEU A 41 11.12 -1.26 2.25
C LEU A 41 9.79 -0.58 2.59
N ALA A 42 9.80 0.75 2.79
CA ALA A 42 8.59 1.52 3.02
C ALA A 42 7.63 1.42 1.83
N ASP A 43 8.11 1.55 0.59
CA ASP A 43 7.28 1.37 -0.61
C ASP A 43 6.66 -0.04 -0.68
N MET A 44 7.46 -1.08 -0.42
CA MET A 44 6.95 -2.46 -0.41
C MET A 44 5.88 -2.70 0.67
N VAL A 45 5.99 -2.06 1.83
CA VAL A 45 4.96 -2.14 2.88
C VAL A 45 3.66 -1.52 2.38
N VAL A 46 3.71 -0.35 1.76
CA VAL A 46 2.51 0.29 1.18
C VAL A 46 1.85 -0.60 0.13
N VAL A 47 2.63 -1.22 -0.77
CA VAL A 47 2.09 -2.18 -1.76
C VAL A 47 1.44 -3.37 -1.07
N ARG A 48 2.07 -3.94 -0.04
CA ARG A 48 1.49 -5.07 0.72
C ARG A 48 0.17 -4.70 1.37
N GLN A 49 0.07 -3.51 1.98
CA GLN A 49 -1.18 -3.04 2.56
C GLN A 49 -2.30 -2.93 1.51
N LEU A 50 -1.97 -2.42 0.31
CA LEU A 50 -2.91 -2.34 -0.80
C LEU A 50 -3.37 -3.73 -1.27
N LEU A 51 -2.45 -4.69 -1.40
CA LEU A 51 -2.78 -6.07 -1.76
C LEU A 51 -3.67 -6.73 -0.70
N LEU A 52 -3.37 -6.55 0.58
CA LEU A 52 -4.18 -7.07 1.68
C LEU A 52 -5.59 -6.48 1.69
N ALA A 53 -5.73 -5.17 1.45
CA ALA A 53 -7.03 -4.53 1.32
C ALA A 53 -7.81 -5.07 0.11
N LYS A 54 -7.16 -5.24 -1.03
CA LYS A 54 -7.75 -5.84 -2.24
C LYS A 54 -8.22 -7.27 -1.99
N ASP A 55 -7.41 -8.09 -1.32
CA ASP A 55 -7.77 -9.47 -0.99
C ASP A 55 -8.91 -9.55 0.05
N LYS A 56 -8.97 -8.58 0.98
CA LYS A 56 -10.10 -8.48 1.92
C LYS A 56 -11.40 -8.19 1.18
N VAL A 57 -11.39 -7.23 0.25
CA VAL A 57 -12.56 -6.89 -0.60
C VAL A 57 -13.01 -8.10 -1.43
N ALA A 58 -12.06 -8.85 -2.01
CA ALA A 58 -12.40 -10.06 -2.76
C ALA A 58 -13.12 -11.10 -1.89
N ARG A 59 -12.58 -11.41 -0.71
CA ARG A 59 -13.19 -12.38 0.22
C ARG A 59 -14.57 -11.94 0.72
N THR A 60 -14.76 -10.65 1.02
CA THR A 60 -16.07 -10.15 1.48
C THR A 60 -17.09 -10.11 0.35
N LEU A 61 -16.65 -9.94 -0.90
CA LEU A 61 -17.49 -10.06 -2.08
C LEU A 61 -17.89 -11.52 -2.35
N ASP A 62 -16.97 -12.49 -2.25
CA ASP A 62 -17.30 -13.92 -2.38
C ASP A 62 -18.36 -14.34 -1.34
N ARG A 63 -18.29 -13.80 -0.11
CA ARG A 63 -19.29 -14.07 0.93
C ARG A 63 -20.68 -13.53 0.57
N LEU A 64 -20.78 -12.45 -0.20
CA LEU A 64 -22.07 -11.92 -0.69
C LEU A 64 -22.77 -12.88 -1.66
N GLU A 65 -22.05 -13.80 -2.31
CA GLU A 65 -22.68 -14.81 -3.17
C GLU A 65 -23.37 -15.93 -2.37
N SER A 66 -22.97 -16.11 -1.11
CA SER A 66 -23.40 -17.23 -0.26
C SER A 66 -24.53 -16.90 0.73
N VAL A 67 -24.97 -15.65 0.81
CA VAL A 67 -26.00 -15.22 1.78
C VAL A 67 -27.40 -15.68 1.35
N SER A 68 -28.16 -16.21 2.31
CA SER A 68 -29.47 -16.84 2.07
C SER A 68 -30.66 -16.01 2.55
N ASN A 69 -30.43 -14.86 3.18
CA ASN A 69 -31.48 -13.97 3.65
C ASN A 69 -31.02 -12.51 3.69
N PHE A 70 -31.98 -11.60 3.71
CA PHE A 70 -31.74 -10.16 3.63
C PHE A 70 -30.95 -9.58 4.80
N ALA A 71 -31.17 -10.07 6.03
CA ALA A 71 -30.44 -9.57 7.19
C ALA A 71 -28.94 -9.91 7.12
N GLU A 72 -28.61 -11.14 6.72
CA GLU A 72 -27.22 -11.56 6.47
C GLU A 72 -26.62 -10.84 5.27
N PHE A 73 -27.41 -10.59 4.21
CA PHE A 73 -26.98 -9.76 3.09
C PHE A 73 -26.58 -8.36 3.54
N VAL A 74 -27.42 -7.64 4.30
CA VAL A 74 -27.11 -6.29 4.79
C VAL A 74 -25.84 -6.27 5.62
N ARG A 75 -25.63 -7.29 6.46
CA ARG A 75 -24.44 -7.42 7.29
C ARG A 75 -23.18 -7.67 6.45
N ALA A 76 -23.23 -8.62 5.51
CA ALA A 76 -22.13 -8.91 4.59
C ALA A 76 -21.82 -7.72 3.69
N PHE A 77 -22.85 -7.00 3.23
CA PHE A 77 -22.72 -5.85 2.34
C PHE A 77 -22.10 -4.65 3.07
N THR A 78 -22.43 -4.46 4.35
CA THR A 78 -21.79 -3.44 5.20
C THR A 78 -20.29 -3.72 5.38
N GLU A 79 -19.91 -4.98 5.62
CA GLU A 79 -18.52 -5.39 5.75
C GLU A 79 -17.73 -5.21 4.44
N PHE A 80 -18.34 -5.61 3.32
CA PHE A 80 -17.81 -5.35 1.99
C PHE A 80 -17.63 -3.85 1.71
N GLY A 81 -18.65 -3.03 1.98
CA GLY A 81 -18.61 -1.59 1.82
C GLY A 81 -17.51 -0.91 2.64
N GLY A 82 -17.31 -1.34 3.89
CA GLY A 82 -16.21 -0.86 4.73
C GLY A 82 -14.83 -1.18 4.16
N GLY A 83 -14.65 -2.40 3.62
CA GLY A 83 -13.43 -2.79 2.91
C GLY A 83 -13.17 -1.95 1.65
N MET A 84 -14.23 -1.63 0.91
CA MET A 84 -14.17 -0.80 -0.28
C MET A 84 -13.74 0.64 0.00
N VAL A 85 -14.21 1.24 1.09
CA VAL A 85 -13.78 2.60 1.50
C VAL A 85 -12.27 2.63 1.79
N GLU A 86 -11.77 1.64 2.53
CA GLU A 86 -10.34 1.56 2.84
C GLU A 86 -9.49 1.31 1.58
N LEU A 87 -9.95 0.44 0.68
CA LEU A 87 -9.28 0.21 -0.60
C LEU A 87 -9.25 1.47 -1.46
N ALA A 88 -10.33 2.25 -1.49
CA ALA A 88 -10.41 3.53 -2.21
C ALA A 88 -9.41 4.56 -1.66
N ARG A 89 -9.27 4.65 -0.34
CA ARG A 89 -8.29 5.52 0.32
C ARG A 89 -6.85 5.13 -0.04
N LEU A 90 -6.49 3.86 0.14
CA LEU A 90 -5.15 3.33 -0.14
C LEU A 90 -4.76 3.47 -1.62
N THR A 91 -5.71 3.24 -2.53
CA THR A 91 -5.47 3.41 -3.97
C THR A 91 -5.35 4.88 -4.39
N ALA A 92 -6.08 5.79 -3.76
CA ALA A 92 -5.94 7.23 -3.98
C ALA A 92 -4.56 7.74 -3.54
N GLU A 93 -4.09 7.34 -2.35
CA GLU A 93 -2.76 7.66 -1.84
C GLU A 93 -1.66 7.13 -2.78
N ARG A 94 -1.72 5.85 -3.14
CA ARG A 94 -0.75 5.26 -4.08
C ARG A 94 -0.76 5.93 -5.46
N ARG A 95 -1.91 6.42 -5.92
CA ARG A 95 -2.04 7.10 -7.20
C ARG A 95 -1.32 8.44 -7.21
N ALA A 96 -1.31 9.17 -6.10
CA ALA A 96 -0.56 10.42 -5.98
C ALA A 96 0.95 10.21 -6.11
N ASP A 97 1.46 9.05 -5.67
CA ASP A 97 2.89 8.71 -5.73
C ASP A 97 3.34 8.16 -7.10
N LEU A 98 2.40 7.65 -7.91
CA LEU A 98 2.71 7.08 -9.22
C LEU A 98 3.06 8.17 -10.23
N ARG A 99 4.35 8.34 -10.53
CA ARG A 99 4.79 9.27 -11.59
C ARG A 99 4.30 8.87 -13.00
N ASP A 100 4.08 7.59 -13.25
CA ASP A 100 3.67 7.05 -14.56
C ASP A 100 2.15 7.17 -14.81
N GLU A 101 1.76 8.01 -15.77
CA GLU A 101 0.37 8.28 -16.15
C GLU A 101 -0.39 7.03 -16.62
N ARG A 102 0.29 6.08 -17.29
CA ARG A 102 -0.37 4.87 -17.82
C ARG A 102 -0.89 3.97 -16.70
N ARG A 103 -0.10 3.81 -15.63
CA ARG A 103 -0.52 3.04 -14.44
C ARG A 103 -1.64 3.74 -13.69
N ARG A 104 -1.60 5.07 -13.59
CA ARG A 104 -2.70 5.86 -13.00
C ARG A 104 -4.01 5.66 -13.75
N ALA A 105 -3.97 5.66 -15.09
CA ALA A 105 -5.15 5.44 -15.92
C ALA A 105 -5.74 4.03 -15.75
N GLN A 106 -4.91 2.98 -15.66
CA GLN A 106 -5.38 1.60 -15.41
C GLN A 106 -6.08 1.46 -14.06
N VAL A 107 -5.54 2.04 -13.00
CA VAL A 107 -6.17 2.04 -11.67
C VAL A 107 -7.51 2.81 -11.71
N ALA A 108 -7.56 3.94 -12.42
CA ALA A 108 -8.80 4.70 -12.61
C ALA A 108 -9.90 3.85 -13.29
N ALA A 109 -9.54 3.14 -14.36
CA ALA A 109 -10.47 2.31 -15.11
C ALA A 109 -11.00 1.15 -14.25
N ALA A 110 -10.12 0.45 -13.54
CA ALA A 110 -10.51 -0.64 -12.65
C ALA A 110 -11.46 -0.16 -11.53
N ARG A 111 -11.18 1.01 -10.94
CA ARG A 111 -12.03 1.62 -9.92
C ARG A 111 -13.44 1.94 -10.44
N ASN A 112 -13.54 2.55 -11.62
CA ASN A 112 -14.83 2.89 -12.23
C ASN A 112 -15.71 1.65 -12.50
N VAL A 113 -15.09 0.56 -12.97
CA VAL A 113 -15.81 -0.70 -13.19
C VAL A 113 -16.33 -1.24 -11.86
N LEU A 114 -15.48 -1.28 -10.83
CA LEU A 114 -15.85 -1.80 -9.51
C LEU A 114 -16.96 -1.00 -8.84
N GLU A 115 -16.95 0.34 -8.95
CA GLU A 115 -18.01 1.21 -8.42
C GLU A 115 -19.36 0.96 -9.12
N ARG A 116 -19.37 0.83 -10.46
CA ARG A 116 -20.59 0.52 -11.21
C ARG A 116 -21.13 -0.86 -10.91
N SER A 117 -20.28 -1.87 -10.81
CA SER A 117 -20.69 -3.24 -10.47
C SER A 117 -21.26 -3.33 -9.05
N THR A 118 -20.70 -2.60 -8.09
CA THR A 118 -21.22 -2.55 -6.71
C THR A 118 -22.63 -1.97 -6.63
N LEU A 119 -22.88 -0.88 -7.37
CA LEU A 119 -24.22 -0.29 -7.44
C LEU A 119 -25.24 -1.26 -8.06
N MET A 120 -24.87 -1.97 -9.12
CA MET A 120 -25.73 -2.99 -9.72
C MET A 120 -26.05 -4.12 -8.75
N LEU A 121 -25.04 -4.66 -8.04
CA LEU A 121 -25.25 -5.69 -7.00
C LEU A 121 -26.25 -5.22 -5.92
N LEU A 122 -26.15 -3.98 -5.47
CA LEU A 122 -27.09 -3.42 -4.48
C LEU A 122 -28.53 -3.38 -5.02
N THR A 123 -28.71 -2.98 -6.28
CA THR A 123 -30.04 -2.91 -6.89
C THR A 123 -30.63 -4.30 -7.20
N SER A 124 -29.80 -5.26 -7.60
CA SER A 124 -30.23 -6.63 -7.90
C SER A 124 -30.61 -7.44 -6.66
N SER A 125 -30.01 -7.12 -5.50
CA SER A 125 -30.27 -7.83 -4.24
C SER A 125 -31.47 -7.27 -3.46
N LYS A 126 -32.14 -6.24 -3.99
CA LYS A 126 -33.33 -5.60 -3.41
C LYS A 126 -34.65 -6.15 -3.98
N VAL A 127 -34.59 -7.18 -4.83
CA VAL A 127 -35.74 -7.83 -5.48
C VAL A 127 -36.21 -9.02 -4.63
#